data_AF-A0A957E9V9-F1
#
_entry.id   AF-A0A957E9V9-F1
#
_cell.length_a   1.000
_cell.length_b   1.000
_cell.length_c   1.000
_cell.angle_alpha   90.00
_cell.angle_beta   90.00
_cell.angle_gamma   90.00
#
_symmetry.space_group_name_H-M   'P 1'
#
loop_
_entity.id
_entity.type
_entity.pdbx_description
1 polymer ?
#
loop_
_entity_poly.entity_id
_entity_poly.type
_entity_poly.pdbx_seq_one_letter_code
_entity_poly.pdbx_strand_id
1 'polypeptide(L)' 'MHRRVVMIGIAGDSAAGKTTLSKGIVQALGEDQVTAICCDHYHKYNRQMRKELGISALSPEGNYIDIME' A
#
# COMPACT_ATOMS: atom_id res chain seq x y z
N MET A 1 11.68 25.16 -12.13
CA MET A 1 10.82 25.10 -10.92
C MET A 1 11.04 23.75 -10.25
N HIS A 2 11.43 23.73 -8.97
CA HIS A 2 11.63 22.49 -8.23
C HIS A 2 10.29 22.11 -7.56
N ARG A 3 9.61 21.09 -8.10
CA ARG A 3 8.33 20.62 -7.56
C ARG A 3 8.64 19.75 -6.33
N ARG A 4 8.21 20.18 -5.14
CA ARG A 4 8.31 19.35 -3.95
C ARG A 4 7.27 18.24 -4.02
N VAL A 5 7.72 17.00 -3.84
CA VAL A 5 6.85 15.83 -3.72
C VAL A 5 6.47 15.69 -2.25
N VAL A 6 5.19 15.43 -1.99
CA VAL A 6 4.66 15.16 -0.65
C VAL A 6 4.21 13.70 -0.64
N MET A 7 4.66 12.93 0.35
CA MET A 7 4.28 11.53 0.52
C MET A 7 3.34 11.39 1.73
N ILE A 8 2.22 10.70 1.54
CA ILE A 8 1.21 10.45 2.58
C ILE A 8 1.09 8.94 2.76
N GLY A 9 1.45 8.44 3.95
CA GLY A 9 1.25 7.05 4.34
C GLY A 9 -0.10 6.84 5.02
N ILE A 10 -0.85 5.81 4.61
CA ILE A 10 -2.13 5.42 5.23
C ILE A 10 -2.01 3.99 5.74
N ALA A 11 -1.91 3.81 7.05
CA ALA A 11 -1.80 2.52 7.71
C ALA A 11 -3.10 2.12 8.44
N GLY A 12 -3.31 0.81 8.61
CA GLY A 12 -4.49 0.24 9.27
C GLY A 12 -4.77 -1.19 8.83
N ASP A 13 -5.60 -1.93 9.57
CA ASP A 13 -5.95 -3.31 9.22
C ASP A 13 -6.86 -3.40 7.98
N SER A 14 -7.06 -4.60 7.45
CA SER A 14 -8.05 -4.88 6.42
C SER A 14 -9.43 -4.33 6.84
N ALA A 15 -10.17 -3.77 5.89
CA ALA A 15 -11.46 -3.11 6.10
C ALA A 15 -11.47 -1.86 7.00
N ALA A 16 -10.32 -1.32 7.43
CA ALA A 16 -10.25 -0.06 8.19
C ALA A 16 -10.59 1.23 7.37
N GLY A 17 -11.12 1.10 6.16
CA GLY A 17 -11.47 2.26 5.31
C GLY A 17 -10.31 2.92 4.56
N LYS A 18 -9.09 2.34 4.58
CA LYS A 18 -7.91 2.90 3.89
C LYS A 18 -8.16 3.23 2.42
N THR A 19 -8.78 2.29 1.69
CA THR A 19 -9.12 2.46 0.27
C THR A 19 -10.15 3.56 0.04
N THR A 20 -11.08 3.75 0.98
CA THR A 20 -12.07 4.83 0.93
C THR A 20 -11.37 6.18 1.13
N LEU A 21 -10.48 6.28 2.12
CA LEU A 21 -9.73 7.49 2.40
C LEU A 21 -8.79 7.86 1.25
N SER A 22 -8.01 6.91 0.71
CA SER A 22 -7.09 7.17 -0.40
C SER A 22 -7.84 7.63 -1.66
N LYS A 23 -8.97 7.00 -1.99
CA LYS A 23 -9.84 7.45 -3.09
C LYS A 23 -10.37 8.87 -2.87
N GLY A 24 -10.80 9.20 -1.66
CA GLY A 24 -11.26 10.55 -1.32
C GLY A 24 -10.16 11.60 -1.51
N ILE A 25 -8.92 11.30 -1.12
CA ILE A 25 -7.77 12.20 -1.32
C ILE A 25 -7.50 12.42 -2.82
N VAL A 26 -7.48 11.34 -3.62
CA VAL A 26 -7.29 11.43 -5.07
C VAL A 26 -8.37 12.29 -5.72
N GLN A 27 -9.64 12.08 -5.35
CA GLN A 27 -10.76 12.88 -5.87
C GLN A 27 -10.68 14.36 -5.46
N ALA A 28 -10.28 14.63 -4.22
CA ALA A 28 -10.20 16.00 -3.69
C ALA A 28 -9.04 16.81 -4.29
N LEU A 29 -7.90 16.16 -4.57
CA LEU A 29 -6.70 16.82 -5.09
C LEU A 29 -6.58 16.74 -6.63
N GLY A 30 -7.35 15.87 -7.27
CA GLY A 30 -7.33 15.61 -8.71
C GLY A 30 -6.44 14.42 -9.08
N GLU A 31 -6.94 13.55 -9.97
CA GLU A 31 -6.26 12.33 -10.42
C GLU A 31 -4.90 12.63 -11.09
N ASP A 32 -4.76 13.78 -11.75
CA ASP A 32 -3.52 14.20 -12.40
C ASP A 32 -2.44 14.68 -11.41
N GLN A 33 -2.81 14.95 -10.16
CA GLN A 33 -1.90 15.49 -9.14
C GLN A 33 -1.45 14.43 -8.12
N VAL A 34 -2.14 13.30 -8.04
CA VAL A 34 -1.93 12.27 -7.01
C VAL A 34 -1.73 10.90 -7.65
N THR A 35 -0.63 10.25 -7.26
CA THR A 35 -0.42 8.83 -7.54
C THR A 35 -0.70 8.03 -6.28
N ALA A 36 -1.68 7.12 -6.33
CA ALA A 36 -1.99 6.21 -5.24
C ALA A 36 -1.27 4.87 -5.44
N ILE A 37 -0.45 4.47 -4.47
CA ILE A 37 0.29 3.21 -4.49
C ILE A 37 -0.24 2.32 -3.35
N CYS A 38 -0.52 1.06 -3.65
CA CYS A 38 -0.93 0.07 -2.65
C CYS A 38 0.29 -0.75 -2.20
N CYS A 39 0.55 -0.81 -0.89
CA CYS A 39 1.67 -1.60 -0.36
C CYS A 39 1.49 -3.12 -0.54
N ASP A 40 0.25 -3.60 -0.73
CA ASP A 40 -0.03 -5.03 -0.98
C ASP A 40 0.63 -5.53 -2.30
N HIS A 41 1.00 -4.62 -3.22
CA HIS A 41 1.74 -4.98 -4.42
C HIS A 41 3.17 -5.46 -4.13
N TYR A 42 3.69 -5.20 -2.92
CA TYR A 42 5.00 -5.65 -2.46
C TYR A 42 4.94 -6.99 -1.71
N HIS A 43 3.80 -7.69 -1.72
CA HIS A 43 3.72 -9.05 -1.21
C HIS A 43 4.64 -9.99 -1.99
N LYS A 44 5.52 -10.69 -1.26
CA LYS A 44 6.46 -11.67 -1.81
C LYS A 44 5.77 -12.95 -2.27
N TYR A 45 4.67 -13.31 -1.59
CA TYR A 45 3.95 -14.56 -1.78
C TYR A 45 2.49 -14.30 -2.05
N ASN A 46 1.91 -15.04 -2.99
CA ASN A 46 0.47 -15.02 -3.23
C ASN A 46 -0.30 -15.70 -2.06
N ARG A 47 -1.65 -15.64 -2.08
CA ARG A 47 -2.49 -16.21 -1.02
C ARG A 47 -2.26 -17.72 -0.79
N GLN A 48 -2.04 -18.48 -1.86
CA GLN A 48 -1.85 -19.93 -1.77
C GLN A 48 -0.52 -20.26 -1.10
N MET A 49 0.58 -19.64 -1.56
CA MET A 49 1.91 -19.83 -1.00
C MET A 49 1.97 -19.42 0.48
N ARG A 50 1.29 -18.34 0.87
CA ARG A 50 1.21 -17.93 2.28
C ARG A 50 0.55 -18.99 3.16
N LYS A 51 -0.50 -19.65 2.64
CA LYS A 51 -1.18 -20.75 3.34
C LYS A 51 -0.27 -21.97 3.47
N GLU A 52 0.46 -22.32 2.42
CA GLU A 52 1.41 -23.44 2.41
C GLU A 52 2.59 -23.20 3.37
N LEU A 53 3.08 -21.96 3.46
CA LEU A 53 4.17 -21.57 4.36
C LEU A 53 3.72 -21.25 5.80
N GLY A 54 2.41 -21.19 6.06
CA GLY A 54 1.88 -20.83 7.38
C GLY A 54 2.12 -19.38 7.80
N ILE A 55 2.35 -18.46 6.85
CA ILE A 55 2.66 -17.05 7.11
C ILE A 55 1.44 -16.15 6.85
N SER A 56 1.26 -15.13 7.69
CA SER A 56 0.23 -14.11 7.47
C SER A 56 0.69 -13.07 6.44
N ALA A 57 -0.26 -12.33 5.84
CA ALA A 57 0.08 -11.19 4.98
C ALA A 57 0.78 -10.05 5.75
N LEU A 58 0.63 -10.01 7.07
CA LEU A 58 1.22 -9.03 7.97
C LEU A 58 2.66 -9.38 8.36
N SER A 59 3.12 -10.60 8.07
CA SER A 59 4.50 -11.01 8.37
C SER A 59 5.48 -10.18 7.53
N PRO A 60 6.47 -9.51 8.14
CA PRO A 60 7.50 -8.78 7.39
C PRO A 60 8.23 -9.66 6.37
N GLU A 61 8.47 -10.93 6.71
CA GLU A 61 9.15 -11.91 5.84
C GLU A 61 8.36 -12.24 4.55
N GLY A 62 7.05 -11.97 4.57
CA GLY A 62 6.16 -12.13 3.42
C GLY A 62 6.09 -10.92 2.49
N ASN A 63 6.91 -9.89 2.72
CA ASN A 63 6.87 -8.61 2.02
C ASN A 63 8.28 -8.15 1.60
N TYR A 64 8.38 -7.51 0.45
CA TYR A 64 9.61 -6.86 -0.01
C TYR A 64 9.72 -5.44 0.59
N ILE A 65 10.07 -5.35 1.87
CA ILE A 65 10.15 -4.06 2.60
C ILE A 65 11.28 -3.18 2.06
N ASP A 66 12.41 -3.81 1.69
CA ASP A 66 13.59 -3.19 1.09
C ASP A 66 13.31 -2.55 -0.29
N ILE A 67 12.34 -3.09 -1.03
CA ILE A 67 11.92 -2.53 -2.32
C ILE A 67 10.89 -1.41 -2.13
N MET A 68 10.11 -1.46 -1.05
CA MET A 68 9.05 -0.50 -0.77
C MET A 68 9.58 0.83 -0.22
N GLU A 69 10.69 0.80 0.53
CA GLU A 69 11.28 1.96 1.23
C GLU A 69 11.98 3.00 0.34
#